data_AF-A0AAD3CUZ8-F1
#
_entry.id   AF-A0AAD3CUZ8-F1
#
_cell.length_a   1.000
_cell.length_b   1.000
_cell.length_c   1.000
_cell.angle_alpha   90.00
_cell.angle_beta   90.00
_cell.angle_gamma   90.00
#
_symmetry.space_group_name_H-M   'P 1'
#
loop_
_entity.id
_entity.type
_entity.pdbx_description
1 polymer ?
#
loop_
_entity_poly.entity_id
_entity_poly.type
_entity_poly.pdbx_seq_one_letter_code
_entity_poly.pdbx_strand_id
1 'polypeptide(L)'
;MAIPEFVKVSTSNDNIRNNIAITKKGQVYTFGKTNHLGQLGRTGKSSKPAKASFSDPDVVNDPQEKPLDSKIEIDAKKVYTGGTKDAGHSVVLDQKGYLWFAELVLMELLVIHGKLCGRNPFKGIRI
;
A
#
# COMPACT_ATOMS: atom_id res chain seq x y z
N MET A 1 10.55 3.51 21.53
CA MET A 1 10.10 3.36 20.13
C MET A 1 9.79 4.76 19.61
N ALA A 2 10.42 5.22 18.53
CA ALA A 2 10.22 6.58 18.03
C ALA A 2 8.85 6.72 17.34
N ILE A 3 8.12 7.79 17.62
CA ILE A 3 6.85 8.11 16.96
C ILE A 3 7.20 8.74 15.60
N PRO A 4 6.70 8.20 14.47
CA PRO A 4 6.97 8.76 13.16
C PRO A 4 6.34 10.16 13.03
N GLU A 5 7.11 11.11 12.50
CA GLU A 5 6.61 12.43 12.10
C GLU A 5 6.03 12.33 10.68
N PHE A 6 4.75 12.67 10.52
CA PHE A 6 4.08 12.67 9.22
C PHE A 6 4.05 14.06 8.61
N VAL A 7 4.42 14.16 7.34
CA VAL A 7 4.40 15.43 6.57
C VAL A 7 3.24 15.55 5.62
N LYS A 8 2.64 14.42 5.21
CA LYS A 8 1.37 14.40 4.48
C LYS A 8 0.53 13.24 4.98
N VAL A 9 -0.76 13.50 5.08
CA VAL A 9 -1.76 12.52 5.48
C VAL A 9 -2.92 12.66 4.50
N SER A 10 -3.47 11.53 4.08
CA SER A 10 -4.76 11.46 3.41
C SER A 10 -5.65 10.53 4.23
N THR A 11 -6.89 10.95 4.43
CA THR A 11 -7.86 10.25 5.26
C THR A 11 -9.09 9.91 4.44
N SER A 12 -9.67 8.75 4.73
CA SER A 12 -10.98 8.38 4.21
C SER A 12 -12.05 9.40 4.63
N ASN A 13 -13.16 9.49 3.90
CA ASN A 13 -14.24 10.45 4.19
C ASN A 13 -14.78 10.34 5.63
N ASP A 14 -14.72 9.14 6.22
CA ASP A 14 -15.13 8.86 7.59
C ASP A 14 -13.97 8.98 8.61
N ASN A 15 -12.74 9.25 8.13
CA ASN A 15 -11.49 9.34 8.88
C ASN A 15 -11.13 8.09 9.73
N ILE A 16 -11.85 6.98 9.55
CA ILE A 16 -11.70 5.78 10.39
C ILE A 16 -11.34 4.53 9.60
N ARG A 17 -11.68 4.45 8.32
CA ARG A 17 -11.64 3.20 7.56
C ARG A 17 -10.25 2.87 7.04
N ASN A 18 -9.71 3.74 6.20
CA ASN A 18 -8.37 3.62 5.64
C ASN A 18 -7.75 5.01 5.48
N ASN A 19 -6.63 5.17 6.16
CA ASN A 19 -5.86 6.39 6.19
C ASN A 19 -4.42 6.03 5.86
N ILE A 20 -3.73 6.96 5.23
CA ILE A 20 -2.36 6.80 4.75
C ILE A 20 -1.57 8.06 5.04
N ALA A 21 -0.32 7.89 5.46
CA ALA A 21 0.56 8.97 5.81
C ALA A 21 1.97 8.70 5.32
N ILE A 22 2.72 9.78 5.06
CA ILE A 22 4.13 9.71 4.67
C ILE A 22 5.01 10.51 5.63
N THR A 23 6.20 9.99 5.90
CA THR A 23 7.24 10.69 6.67
C THR A 23 8.11 11.55 5.76
N LYS A 24 8.97 12.40 6.34
CA LYS A 24 10.01 13.15 5.61
C LYS A 24 10.93 12.26 4.77
N LYS A 25 11.07 10.98 5.13
CA LYS A 25 11.91 9.98 4.44
C LYS A 25 11.15 9.23 3.34
N GLY A 26 9.95 9.67 2.97
CA GLY A 26 9.13 9.00 1.95
C GLY A 26 8.52 7.67 2.41
N GLN A 27 8.62 7.32 3.70
CA GLN A 27 8.08 6.06 4.21
C GLN A 27 6.57 6.12 4.36
N VAL A 28 5.88 5.10 3.86
CA VAL A 28 4.41 5.01 3.93
C VAL A 28 3.94 4.24 5.15
N TYR A 29 2.98 4.83 5.85
CA TYR A 29 2.27 4.23 6.96
C TYR A 29 0.77 4.23 6.68
N THR A 30 0.10 3.16 7.05
CA THR A 30 -1.36 3.03 6.91
C THR A 30 -1.99 2.68 8.25
N PHE A 31 -3.23 3.11 8.45
CA PHE A 31 -4.03 2.86 9.65
C PHE A 31 -5.52 2.94 9.33
N GLY A 32 -6.33 2.30 10.15
CA GLY A 32 -7.75 2.20 9.95
C GLY A 32 -8.40 1.00 10.64
N LYS A 33 -9.73 1.04 10.75
CA LYS A 33 -10.56 0.02 11.40
C LYS A 33 -10.89 -1.18 10.49
N THR A 34 -10.57 -1.10 9.20
CA THR A 34 -10.86 -2.18 8.25
C THR A 34 -9.66 -2.46 7.36
N ASN A 35 -9.48 -3.74 7.02
CA ASN A 35 -8.46 -4.16 6.06
C ASN A 35 -8.88 -5.43 5.31
N HIS A 36 -10.19 -5.69 5.20
CA HIS A 36 -10.71 -6.94 4.63
C HIS A 36 -10.51 -7.04 3.11
N LEU A 37 -10.29 -5.90 2.44
CA LEU A 37 -9.92 -5.82 1.01
C LEU A 37 -8.42 -5.56 0.84
N GLY A 38 -7.60 -5.55 1.90
CA GLY A 38 -6.18 -5.19 1.78
C GLY A 38 -5.91 -3.72 1.52
N GLN A 39 -6.88 -2.84 1.75
CA GLN A 39 -6.77 -1.39 1.50
C GLN A 39 -5.66 -0.67 2.28
N LEU A 40 -5.07 -1.33 3.28
CA LEU A 40 -3.94 -0.80 4.05
C LEU A 40 -2.58 -1.22 3.49
N GLY A 41 -2.52 -2.07 2.47
CA GLY A 41 -1.24 -2.48 1.87
C GLY A 41 -0.34 -3.31 2.81
N ARG A 42 -0.93 -3.98 3.81
CA ARG A 42 -0.23 -4.76 4.85
C ARG A 42 -1.21 -5.72 5.54
N THR A 43 -0.72 -6.65 6.34
CA THR A 43 -1.58 -7.51 7.17
C THR A 43 -2.12 -6.75 8.40
N GLY A 44 -3.34 -7.10 8.80
CA GLY A 44 -3.99 -6.60 10.00
C GLY A 44 -4.56 -5.18 9.89
N LYS A 45 -5.41 -4.82 10.85
CA LYS A 45 -6.01 -3.49 10.99
C LYS A 45 -5.55 -2.87 12.30
N SER A 46 -5.40 -1.56 12.34
CA SER A 46 -4.96 -0.85 13.55
C SER A 46 -5.25 0.64 13.39
N SER A 47 -5.77 1.27 14.44
CA SER A 47 -5.85 2.74 14.51
C SER A 47 -4.48 3.39 14.69
N LYS A 48 -3.47 2.63 15.12
CA LYS A 48 -2.08 3.09 15.18
C LYS A 48 -1.41 2.91 13.81
N PRO A 49 -0.72 3.93 13.30
CA PRO A 49 0.05 3.83 12.07
C PRO A 49 1.04 2.66 12.11
N ALA A 50 1.04 1.85 11.06
CA ALA A 50 2.05 0.81 10.85
C ALA A 50 2.54 0.89 9.40
N LYS A 51 3.80 0.49 9.19
CA LYS A 51 4.43 0.55 7.86
C LYS A 51 3.65 -0.28 6.86
N ALA A 52 3.41 0.28 5.68
CA ALA A 52 2.89 -0.45 4.54
C ALA A 52 3.96 -1.35 3.91
N SER A 53 3.52 -2.31 3.10
CA SER A 53 4.37 -3.22 2.32
C SER A 53 4.14 -2.99 0.84
N PHE A 54 5.17 -3.19 0.03
CA PHE A 54 5.17 -2.96 -1.41
C PHE A 54 5.68 -4.22 -2.11
N SER A 55 5.15 -4.51 -3.29
CA SER A 55 5.62 -5.60 -4.17
C SER A 55 5.95 -5.03 -5.55
N ASP A 56 7.11 -5.41 -6.07
CA ASP A 56 7.64 -4.92 -7.34
C ASP A 56 6.80 -5.50 -8.49
N PRO A 57 6.23 -4.67 -9.38
CA PRO A 57 5.54 -5.16 -10.56
C PRO A 57 6.49 -5.82 -11.58
N ASP A 58 7.78 -5.47 -11.57
CA ASP A 58 8.77 -5.91 -12.55
C ASP A 58 9.49 -7.21 -12.12
N VAL A 59 9.28 -7.69 -10.88
CA VAL A 59 9.72 -9.01 -10.42
C VAL A 59 8.74 -10.06 -10.95
N VAL A 60 8.77 -10.29 -12.25
CA VAL A 60 8.12 -11.42 -12.91
C VAL A 60 9.01 -12.63 -12.70
N ASN A 61 8.63 -13.54 -11.79
CA ASN A 61 9.03 -14.95 -11.72
C ASN A 61 10.25 -15.36 -12.58
N ASP A 62 11.45 -14.91 -12.24
CA ASP A 62 12.67 -15.58 -12.69
C ASP A 62 12.89 -16.76 -11.73
N PRO A 63 12.85 -18.03 -12.21
CA PRO A 63 13.09 -19.20 -11.37
C PRO A 63 14.47 -19.23 -10.70
N GLN A 64 15.38 -18.29 -11.02
CA GLN A 64 16.75 -18.31 -10.53
C GLN A 64 17.29 -17.05 -9.85
N GLU A 65 16.50 -15.99 -9.60
CA GLU A 65 17.03 -14.81 -8.88
C GLU A 65 16.29 -14.42 -7.60
N LYS A 66 16.98 -14.76 -6.49
CA LYS A 66 17.00 -14.15 -5.15
C LYS A 66 15.74 -14.21 -4.27
N PRO A 67 15.93 -14.45 -2.95
CA PRO A 67 14.82 -14.56 -2.01
C PRO A 67 14.03 -13.26 -1.91
N LEU A 68 12.71 -13.44 -1.81
CA LEU A 68 11.57 -12.52 -1.66
C LEU A 68 11.64 -11.56 -0.43
N ASP A 69 12.84 -11.13 -0.03
CA ASP A 69 13.12 -10.36 1.19
C ASP A 69 13.80 -9.01 0.93
N SER A 70 14.02 -8.60 -0.32
CA SER A 70 14.36 -7.20 -0.64
C SER A 70 13.15 -6.32 -0.31
N LYS A 71 13.11 -5.80 0.91
CA LYS A 71 12.15 -4.75 1.29
C LYS A 71 12.27 -3.61 0.29
N ILE A 72 11.25 -3.46 -0.54
CA ILE A 72 11.14 -2.34 -1.47
C ILE A 72 10.96 -1.10 -0.60
N GLU A 73 11.99 -0.26 -0.57
CA GLU A 73 11.89 1.06 0.00
C GLU A 73 11.44 2.03 -1.09
N ILE A 74 10.20 2.50 -0.95
CA ILE A 74 9.67 3.56 -1.80
C ILE A 74 9.98 4.94 -1.22
N ASP A 75 10.15 5.92 -2.09
CA ASP A 75 10.25 7.34 -1.73
C ASP A 75 8.95 8.06 -2.09
N ALA A 76 7.95 7.97 -1.22
CA ALA A 76 6.63 8.49 -1.46
C ALA A 76 6.59 10.02 -1.49
N LYS A 77 6.00 10.59 -2.54
CA LYS A 77 5.82 12.03 -2.71
C LYS A 77 4.40 12.49 -2.37
N LYS A 78 3.37 11.72 -2.75
CA LYS A 78 1.97 12.03 -2.48
C LYS A 78 1.20 10.75 -2.12
N VAL A 79 0.16 10.92 -1.31
CA VAL A 79 -0.73 9.83 -0.92
C VAL A 79 -2.18 10.26 -1.01
N TYR A 80 -3.05 9.32 -1.38
CA TYR A 80 -4.48 9.54 -1.52
C TYR A 80 -5.24 8.36 -0.93
N THR A 81 -6.43 8.63 -0.43
CA THR A 81 -7.40 7.61 -0.03
C THR A 81 -8.76 7.95 -0.61
N GLY A 82 -9.51 6.90 -0.91
CA GLY A 82 -10.89 7.00 -1.38
C GLY A 82 -11.70 5.76 -0.99
N GLY A 83 -12.92 5.70 -1.52
CA GLY A 83 -13.81 4.56 -1.36
C GLY A 83 -15.09 4.89 -0.59
N THR A 84 -15.94 3.88 -0.43
CA THR A 84 -17.28 3.94 0.18
C THR A 84 -17.27 3.32 1.57
N LYS A 85 -18.37 3.39 2.33
CA LYS A 85 -18.46 2.72 3.64
C LYS A 85 -17.99 1.24 3.64
N ASP A 86 -18.10 0.55 2.51
CA ASP A 86 -17.81 -0.89 2.38
C ASP A 86 -16.51 -1.19 1.61
N ALA A 87 -15.93 -0.20 0.92
CA ALA A 87 -14.74 -0.37 0.07
C ALA A 87 -13.76 0.78 0.28
N GLY A 88 -12.46 0.56 0.14
CA GLY A 88 -11.47 1.57 0.49
C GLY A 88 -10.22 1.43 -0.34
N HIS A 89 -9.78 2.53 -0.94
CA HIS A 89 -8.60 2.53 -1.78
C HIS A 89 -7.50 3.40 -1.20
N SER A 90 -6.25 2.97 -1.32
CA SER A 90 -5.07 3.77 -0.97
C SER A 90 -4.12 3.85 -2.16
N VAL A 91 -3.69 5.06 -2.52
CA VAL A 91 -2.75 5.32 -3.61
C VAL A 91 -1.51 6.04 -3.10
N VAL A 92 -0.34 5.68 -3.62
CA VAL A 92 0.93 6.39 -3.40
C VAL A 92 1.52 6.77 -4.75
N LEU A 93 1.93 8.03 -4.91
CA LEU A 93 2.80 8.46 -6.01
C LEU A 93 4.20 8.67 -5.45
N ASP A 94 5.19 7.96 -5.98
CA ASP A 94 6.58 8.09 -5.57
C ASP A 94 7.37 9.10 -6.43
N GLN A 95 8.63 9.34 -6.05
CA GLN A 95 9.52 10.26 -6.77
C GLN A 95 9.99 9.73 -8.13
N LYS A 96 9.91 8.42 -8.37
CA LYS A 96 10.34 7.76 -9.61
C LYS A 96 9.23 7.73 -10.67
N GLY A 97 8.04 8.21 -10.33
CA GLY A 97 6.87 8.18 -11.21
C GLY A 97 6.10 6.86 -11.13
N TYR A 98 6.30 6.04 -10.09
CA TYR A 98 5.40 4.91 -9.87
C TYR A 98 4.17 5.35 -9.09
N LEU A 99 3.03 4.86 -9.58
CA LEU A 99 1.75 4.93 -8.93
C LEU A 99 1.45 3.56 -8.30
N TRP A 100 1.38 3.53 -6.98
CA TRP A 100 1.18 2.33 -6.19
C TRP A 100 -0.23 2.30 -5.60
N PHE A 101 -0.88 1.14 -5.67
CA PHE A 101 -2.27 0.97 -5.27
C PHE A 101 -2.40 -0.17 -4.25
N ALA A 102 -3.23 0.02 -3.23
CA ALA A 102 -3.62 -1.02 -2.27
C ALA A 102 -5.14 -1.09 -2.13
N GLU A 103 -5.70 -2.19 -2.62
CA GLU A 103 -7.05 -2.72 -2.41
C GLU A 103 -7.26 -3.94 -3.33
N LEU A 104 -8.15 -4.84 -2.94
CA LEU A 104 -8.71 -5.90 -3.77
C LEU A 104 -10.00 -5.42 -4.42
N VAL A 105 -9.92 -4.63 -5.49
CA VAL A 105 -11.05 -4.45 -6.41
C VAL A 105 -10.55 -4.72 -7.82
N LEU A 106 -10.97 -5.86 -8.38
CA LEU A 106 -10.95 -6.20 -9.80
C LEU A 106 -9.69 -5.89 -10.62
N MET A 107 -8.49 -5.84 -10.02
CA MET A 107 -7.23 -6.03 -10.75
C MET A 107 -7.00 -7.50 -11.13
N GLU A 108 -8.07 -8.28 -11.32
CA GLU A 108 -8.01 -9.54 -12.07
C GLU A 108 -7.94 -9.31 -13.59
N LEU A 109 -8.12 -8.08 -14.09
CA LEU A 109 -7.93 -7.82 -15.52
C LEU A 109 -6.48 -7.58 -15.95
N LEU A 110 -5.52 -7.52 -15.01
CA LEU A 110 -4.11 -7.47 -15.34
C LEU A 110 -3.31 -8.34 -14.34
N VAL A 111 -3.07 -9.58 -14.78
CA VAL A 111 -1.90 -10.43 -14.48
C VAL A 111 -2.01 -11.46 -13.33
N ILE A 112 -2.21 -12.71 -13.79
CA ILE A 112 -1.58 -13.97 -13.36
C ILE A 112 -2.12 -14.68 -12.11
N HIS A 113 -2.78 -15.82 -12.40
CA HIS A 113 -2.80 -17.09 -11.66
C HIS A 113 -2.98 -17.04 -10.13
N GLY A 114 -4.24 -16.94 -9.73
CA GLY A 114 -4.84 -17.83 -8.73
C GLY A 114 -3.99 -18.21 -7.52
N LYS A 115 -3.85 -17.28 -6.57
CA LYS A 115 -3.65 -17.59 -5.14
C LYS A 115 -3.89 -16.33 -4.32
N LEU A 116 -5.02 -16.30 -3.59
CA LEU A 116 -5.26 -15.31 -2.54
C LEU A 116 -4.30 -15.61 -1.38
N CYS A 117 -3.11 -15.01 -1.41
CA CYS A 117 -2.13 -15.14 -0.33
C CYS A 117 -2.32 -13.96 0.65
N GLY A 118 -2.30 -14.23 1.97
CA GLY A 118 -2.66 -13.31 3.06
C GLY A 118 -1.77 -12.07 3.28
N ARG A 119 -1.10 -11.59 2.24
CA ARG A 119 -0.38 -10.31 2.20
C ARG A 119 -0.90 -9.55 0.99
N ASN A 120 -1.63 -8.46 1.23
CA ASN A 120 -2.02 -7.50 0.18
C ASN A 120 -1.09 -6.30 0.27
N PRO A 121 0.14 -6.36 -0.31
CA PRO A 121 1.00 -5.19 -0.45
C PRO A 121 0.45 -4.22 -1.49
N PHE A 122 1.00 -3.01 -1.51
CA PHE A 122 0.84 -2.09 -2.62
C PHE A 122 1.50 -2.64 -3.89
N LYS A 123 0.80 -2.52 -5.03
CA LYS A 123 1.31 -2.86 -6.37
C LYS A 123 1.50 -1.60 -7.20
N GLY A 124 2.64 -1.50 -7.89
CA GLY A 124 3.04 -0.31 -8.66
C GLY A 124 2.76 -0.42 -10.15
N ILE A 125 2.53 0.72 -10.81
CA ILE A 125 2.61 0.91 -12.25
C ILE A 125 3.38 2.19 -12.50
N ARG A 126 4.28 2.21 -13.49
CA ARG A 126 5.03 3.42 -13.86
C ARG A 126 4.19 4.32 -14.77
N ILE A 127 4.13 5.62 -14.46
CA ILE A 127 3.42 6.66 -15.23
C ILE A 127 4.37 7.76 -15.72
#